data_AF-A0A9D9RVR3-F1
#
_entry.id   AF-A0A9D9RVR3-F1
#
_cell.length_a   1.000
_cell.length_b   1.000
_cell.length_c   1.000
_cell.angle_alpha   90.00
_cell.angle_beta   90.00
_cell.angle_gamma   90.00
#
_symmetry.space_group_name_H-M   'P 1'
#
loop_
_entity.id
_entity.type
_entity.pdbx_description
1 polymer ?
#
loop_
_entity_poly.entity_id
_entity_poly.type
_entity_poly.pdbx_seq_one_letter_code
_entity_poly.pdbx_strand_id
1 'polypeptide(L)' 'TRTIEMEVKDLEGVQAVKANVETKKVEITFDSPADEQKIKSLLAEIDYPAEGLITL' A
#
# COMPACT_ATOMS: atom_id res chain seq x y z
N THR A 1 14.29 -4.78 10.16
CA THR A 1 13.63 -3.69 9.43
C THR A 1 12.51 -4.28 8.62
N ARG A 2 11.25 -4.03 9.00
CA ARG A 2 10.10 -4.44 8.18
C ARG A 2 9.92 -3.39 7.10
N THR A 3 9.93 -3.81 5.84
CA THR A 3 9.69 -2.92 4.69
C THR A 3 8.19 -2.69 4.57
N ILE A 4 7.77 -1.47 4.23
CA ILE A 4 6.39 -1.08 3.90
C ILE A 4 5.65 -2.12 3.06
N GLU A 5 6.34 -2.61 2.06
CA GLU A 5 5.78 -3.52 1.09
C GLU A 5 5.42 -4.87 1.71
N MET A 6 6.12 -5.27 2.76
CA MET A 6 5.86 -6.53 3.45
C MET A 6 4.56 -6.48 4.25
N GLU A 7 4.32 -5.38 4.98
CA GLU A 7 3.09 -5.19 5.78
C GLU A 7 1.85 -5.05 4.89
N VAL A 8 1.96 -4.30 3.78
CA VAL A 8 0.82 -4.14 2.86
C VAL A 8 0.57 -5.42 2.07
N LYS A 9 1.60 -6.17 1.70
CA LYS A 9 1.44 -7.46 1.01
C LYS A 9 0.87 -8.57 1.91
N ASP A 10 0.98 -8.42 3.23
CA ASP A 10 0.39 -9.36 4.20
C ASP A 10 -1.15 -9.21 4.28
N LEU A 11 -1.72 -8.12 3.74
CA LEU A 11 -3.17 -7.94 3.66
C LEU A 11 -3.80 -8.94 2.68
N GLU A 12 -4.82 -9.65 3.17
CA GLU A 12 -5.61 -10.58 2.36
C GLU A 12 -6.31 -9.83 1.20
N GLY A 13 -6.03 -10.26 -0.03
CA GLY A 13 -6.51 -9.61 -1.26
C GLY A 13 -5.46 -8.71 -1.93
N VAL A 14 -4.34 -8.39 -1.28
CA VAL A 14 -3.24 -7.66 -1.92
C VAL A 14 -2.42 -8.61 -2.78
N GLN A 15 -2.41 -8.35 -4.09
CA GLN A 15 -1.64 -9.13 -5.07
C GLN A 15 -0.23 -8.58 -5.23
N ALA A 16 -0.10 -7.25 -5.31
CA ALA A 16 1.18 -6.58 -5.48
C ALA A 16 1.17 -5.23 -4.78
N VAL A 17 2.33 -4.84 -4.29
CA VAL A 17 2.57 -3.51 -3.74
C VAL A 17 3.94 -3.03 -4.23
N LYS A 18 4.01 -1.78 -4.64
CA LYS A 18 5.24 -1.08 -5.04
C LYS A 18 5.23 0.30 -4.42
N ALA A 19 6.11 0.52 -3.45
CA ALA A 19 6.30 1.84 -2.86
C ALA A 19 7.50 2.54 -3.51
N ASN A 20 7.29 3.73 -4.06
CA ASN A 20 8.30 4.52 -4.73
C ASN A 20 8.70 5.73 -3.87
N VAL A 21 9.79 5.57 -3.13
CA VAL A 21 10.33 6.55 -2.15
C VAL A 21 10.76 7.85 -2.80
N GLU A 22 11.21 7.79 -4.04
CA GLU A 22 11.67 8.95 -4.80
C GLU A 22 10.51 9.89 -5.16
N THR A 23 9.36 9.30 -5.50
CA THR A 23 8.15 10.05 -5.90
C THR A 23 7.10 10.15 -4.80
N LYS A 24 7.32 9.49 -3.66
CA LYS A 24 6.34 9.29 -2.57
C LYS A 24 5.00 8.73 -3.08
N LYS A 25 5.05 7.80 -4.03
CA LYS A 25 3.86 7.14 -4.59
C LYS A 25 3.83 5.68 -4.22
N VAL A 26 2.63 5.12 -4.10
CA VAL A 26 2.45 3.69 -3.80
C VAL A 26 1.45 3.10 -4.78
N GLU A 27 1.90 2.13 -5.56
CA GLU A 27 1.09 1.38 -6.51
C GLU A 27 0.71 0.05 -5.87
N ILE A 28 -0.59 -0.22 -5.75
CA ILE A 28 -1.09 -1.37 -5.00
C ILE A 28 -2.16 -2.04 -5.82
N THR A 29 -1.87 -3.27 -6.22
CA THR A 29 -2.83 -4.13 -6.91
C THR A 29 -3.46 -5.01 -5.85
N PHE A 30 -4.74 -4.78 -5.60
CA PHE A 30 -5.50 -5.54 -4.63
C PHE A 30 -6.88 -5.86 -5.20
N ASP A 31 -7.40 -7.01 -4.83
CA ASP A 31 -8.74 -7.48 -5.19
C ASP A 31 -9.52 -7.76 -3.90
N SER A 32 -10.83 -7.98 -4.02
CA SER A 32 -11.65 -8.32 -2.85
C SER A 32 -11.08 -9.59 -2.20
N PRO A 33 -10.80 -9.59 -0.87
CA PRO A 33 -11.37 -8.74 0.19
C PRO A 33 -10.50 -7.56 0.69
N ALA A 34 -9.46 -7.15 -0.05
CA ALA A 34 -8.62 -6.02 0.35
C ALA A 34 -9.32 -4.67 0.14
N ASP A 35 -8.99 -3.71 1.01
CA ASP A 35 -9.69 -2.42 1.08
C ASP A 35 -8.70 -1.25 1.08
N GLU A 36 -8.94 -0.25 0.23
CA GLU A 36 -8.06 0.93 0.12
C GLU A 36 -7.90 1.65 1.46
N GLN A 37 -8.95 1.66 2.30
CA GLN A 37 -8.92 2.34 3.58
C GLN A 37 -7.89 1.73 4.54
N LYS A 38 -7.82 0.40 4.61
CA LYS A 38 -6.82 -0.29 5.45
C LYS A 38 -5.41 0.07 5.02
N ILE A 39 -5.19 0.08 3.70
CA ILE A 39 -3.87 0.33 3.14
C ILE A 39 -3.46 1.80 3.33
N LYS A 40 -4.39 2.74 3.13
CA LYS A 40 -4.17 4.17 3.42
C LYS A 40 -3.80 4.40 4.89
N SER A 41 -4.47 3.74 5.82
CA SER A 41 -4.16 3.87 7.25
C SER A 41 -2.75 3.37 7.58
N LEU A 42 -2.37 2.20 7.06
CA LEU A 42 -1.02 1.64 7.21
C LEU A 42 0.05 2.59 6.65
N LEU A 43 -0.18 3.14 5.47
CA LEU A 43 0.72 4.12 4.84
C LEU A 43 0.78 5.44 5.62
N ALA A 44 -0.31 5.86 6.25
CA ALA A 44 -0.33 7.06 7.09
C ALA A 44 0.44 6.87 8.41
N GLU A 45 0.42 5.67 9.02
CA GLU A 45 1.16 5.37 10.26
C GLU A 45 2.68 5.53 10.11
N ILE A 46 3.17 5.44 8.87
CA ILE A 46 4.57 5.48 8.49
C ILE A 46 4.92 6.74 7.69
N ASP A 47 4.09 7.77 7.80
CA ASP A 47 4.27 9.10 7.19
C ASP A 47 4.37 9.08 5.65
N TYR A 48 3.64 8.14 5.03
CA TYR A 48 3.66 7.94 3.58
C TYR A 48 2.32 8.32 2.95
N PRO A 49 2.26 9.38 2.13
CA PRO A 49 1.01 9.82 1.54
C PRO A 49 0.55 8.82 0.49
N ALA A 50 -0.59 8.19 0.76
CA ALA A 50 -1.25 7.29 -0.18
C ALA A 50 -2.04 8.03 -1.28
N GLU A 51 -1.73 9.32 -1.51
CA GLU A 51 -2.34 10.15 -2.56
C GLU A 51 -2.11 9.59 -3.97
N GLY A 52 -1.11 8.70 -4.12
CA GLY A 52 -0.81 7.99 -5.36
C GLY A 52 -1.38 6.58 -5.48
N LEU A 53 -2.29 6.15 -4.59
CA LEU A 53 -2.95 4.84 -4.69
C LEU A 53 -3.68 4.71 -6.02
N ILE A 54 -3.07 3.98 -6.95
CA ILE A 54 -3.69 3.58 -8.21
C ILE A 54 -4.20 2.17 -8.04
N THR A 55 -5.52 2.01 -8.04
CA THR A 55 -6.21 0.72 -8.12
C THR A 55 -6.29 0.30 -9.58
N LEU A 56 -5.72 -0.85 -9.93
CA LEU A 56 -5.82 -1.45 -11.27
C LEU A 56 -6.55 -2.79 -11.20
#